data_AF-A0A850MMG0-F1
#
_entry.id   AF-A0A850MMG0-F1
#
_cell.length_a   1.000
_cell.length_b   1.000
_cell.length_c   1.000
_cell.angle_alpha   90.00
_cell.angle_beta   90.00
_cell.angle_gamma   90.00
#
_symmetry.space_group_name_H-M   'P 1'
#
loop_
_entity.id
_entity.type
_entity.pdbx_description
1 polymer ?
#
loop_
_entity_poly.entity_id
_entity_poly.type
_entity_poly.pdbx_seq_one_letter_code
_entity_poly.pdbx_strand_id
1 'polypeptide(L)'
;MLRTKHRLLIFLTLAVTVYVCLPLPISPICRIATELNINQQDPLLFETQNVAKYSYHNGTMEKNMTITVTEVHPATNWANVSIETDSTYWIQPTLDGFINNTNRFTIFWLHIPNVITSGVIFGAEPGTTFNVTDPIGLIGPQNANYTAIIDRKIVYWPTMEGLHGAQFSFIVTFYNDSNNAVMGRAKYDSTCGLLFILEGGSPYTQLKLLETTYLISRNRMTVIPWAIGLFVGVAAVAYLLMKKRWKLEEEKTREITLLLATGGAVFLVDIFVDVWFYAIFGFMGSILLHMGVALGLAVVCFYQKYRLKCVTPAIIEIAFIISMVFLVGDTFVPHLTAAWGLIFSWAIMLYISAYPKQPETKNTVGQIISEFL
;
A
#
# COMPACT_ATOMS: atom_id res chain seq x y z
N MET A 1 2.83 -24.68 -29.53
CA MET A 1 4.21 -24.62 -28.99
C MET A 1 4.83 -23.27 -29.29
N LEU A 2 5.18 -22.51 -28.26
CA LEU A 2 5.86 -21.22 -28.37
C LEU A 2 7.38 -21.38 -28.35
N ARG A 3 8.06 -20.77 -29.32
CA ARG A 3 9.54 -20.64 -29.33
C ARG A 3 10.00 -19.77 -28.16
N THR A 4 11.19 -20.05 -27.62
CA THR A 4 11.80 -19.31 -26.49
C THR A 4 11.76 -17.80 -26.65
N LYS A 5 12.00 -17.25 -27.86
CA LYS A 5 11.92 -15.81 -28.11
C LYS A 5 10.55 -15.18 -27.77
N HIS A 6 9.44 -15.90 -27.98
CA HIS A 6 8.11 -15.39 -27.66
C HIS A 6 7.83 -15.46 -26.16
N ARG A 7 8.31 -16.51 -25.48
CA ARG A 7 8.21 -16.64 -24.02
C ARG A 7 9.00 -15.54 -23.31
N LEU A 8 10.23 -15.28 -23.77
CA LEU A 8 11.05 -14.18 -23.30
C LEU A 8 10.38 -12.82 -23.54
N LEU A 9 9.78 -12.61 -24.72
CA LEU A 9 9.01 -11.39 -25.01
C LEU A 9 7.84 -11.22 -24.02
N ILE A 10 7.01 -12.25 -23.80
CA ILE A 10 5.90 -12.19 -22.83
C ILE A 10 6.43 -11.82 -21.43
N PHE A 11 7.46 -12.52 -20.96
CA PHE A 11 8.04 -12.28 -19.63
C PHE A 11 8.60 -10.87 -19.50
N LEU A 12 9.41 -10.40 -20.44
CA LEU A 12 9.99 -9.05 -20.42
C LEU A 12 8.91 -7.98 -20.55
N THR A 13 7.90 -8.17 -21.40
CA THR A 13 6.77 -7.24 -21.54
C THR A 13 6.01 -7.08 -20.22
N LEU A 14 5.73 -8.18 -19.52
CA LEU A 14 5.07 -8.12 -18.21
C LEU A 14 6.00 -7.60 -17.11
N ALA A 15 7.26 -8.00 -17.07
CA ALA A 15 8.23 -7.51 -16.10
C ALA A 15 8.46 -5.98 -16.23
N VAL A 16 8.55 -5.47 -17.47
CA VAL A 16 8.62 -4.02 -17.73
C VAL A 16 7.31 -3.33 -17.38
N THR A 17 6.16 -3.92 -17.72
CA THR A 17 4.83 -3.38 -17.34
C THR A 17 4.70 -3.27 -15.82
N VAL A 18 5.00 -4.35 -15.09
CA VAL A 18 5.04 -4.39 -13.64
C VAL A 18 6.02 -3.34 -13.12
N TYR A 19 7.27 -3.31 -13.58
CA TYR A 19 8.26 -2.32 -13.15
C TYR A 19 7.82 -0.87 -13.37
N VAL A 20 7.18 -0.57 -14.52
CA VAL A 20 6.63 0.75 -14.84
C VAL A 20 5.49 1.13 -13.89
N CYS A 21 4.64 0.17 -13.52
CA CYS A 21 3.50 0.36 -12.63
C CYS A 21 3.80 0.14 -11.13
N LEU A 22 4.94 -0.44 -10.76
CA LEU A 22 5.20 -1.00 -9.41
C LEU A 22 4.84 -0.01 -8.29
N PRO A 23 4.27 -0.46 -7.16
CA PRO A 23 3.98 0.39 -6.00
C PRO A 23 5.23 0.87 -5.23
N LEU A 24 6.40 0.91 -5.89
CA LEU A 24 7.65 1.48 -5.38
C LEU A 24 7.77 2.98 -5.72
N PRO A 25 8.64 3.75 -5.04
CA PRO A 25 8.89 5.16 -5.38
C PRO A 25 9.69 5.36 -6.69
N ILE A 26 10.40 4.33 -7.15
CA ILE A 26 11.35 4.40 -8.28
C ILE A 26 10.68 4.01 -9.62
N SER A 27 9.49 3.42 -9.60
CA SER A 27 8.78 3.01 -10.82
C SER A 27 8.38 4.24 -11.65
N PRO A 28 8.58 4.27 -12.98
CA PRO A 28 8.24 5.44 -13.80
C PRO A 28 6.83 6.01 -13.62
N ILE A 29 5.76 5.20 -13.54
CA ILE A 29 4.41 5.76 -13.34
C ILE A 29 4.25 6.33 -11.95
N CYS A 30 4.80 5.69 -10.92
CA CYS A 30 4.64 6.23 -9.58
C CYS A 30 5.60 7.37 -9.32
N ARG A 31 6.79 7.38 -9.92
CA ARG A 31 7.66 8.55 -10.00
C ARG A 31 7.01 9.67 -10.79
N ILE A 32 6.13 9.45 -11.77
CA ILE A 32 5.34 10.53 -12.39
C ILE A 32 4.17 10.94 -11.47
N ALA A 33 3.41 9.98 -10.94
CA ALA A 33 2.31 10.23 -10.01
C ALA A 33 2.78 10.81 -8.67
N THR A 34 4.08 10.81 -8.41
CA THR A 34 4.71 11.51 -7.31
C THR A 34 5.64 12.64 -7.79
N GLU A 35 6.20 12.73 -8.99
CA GLU A 35 6.78 14.01 -9.48
C GLU A 35 5.69 15.03 -9.88
N LEU A 36 4.43 14.62 -9.77
CA LEU A 36 3.22 15.44 -9.74
C LEU A 36 2.62 15.58 -8.32
N ASN A 37 3.22 14.97 -7.30
CA ASN A 37 2.66 14.82 -5.94
C ASN A 37 3.75 14.49 -4.88
N ILE A 38 4.98 15.01 -5.06
CA ILE A 38 6.14 14.68 -4.22
C ILE A 38 6.12 15.76 -3.18
N ASN A 39 5.57 15.35 -2.06
CA ASN A 39 5.88 15.99 -0.83
C ASN A 39 7.39 15.90 -0.59
N GLN A 40 8.01 17.00 -0.22
CA GLN A 40 9.22 16.89 0.57
C GLN A 40 8.78 16.29 1.93
N GLN A 41 9.53 15.35 2.48
CA GLN A 41 9.06 14.64 3.69
C GLN A 41 9.09 15.47 4.97
N ASP A 42 9.62 16.69 4.86
CA ASP A 42 9.45 17.72 5.83
C ASP A 42 8.02 18.31 5.64
N PRO A 43 7.11 18.20 6.64
CA PRO A 43 5.79 18.82 6.60
C PRO A 43 5.81 20.37 6.63
N LEU A 44 6.93 20.98 6.25
CA LEU A 44 7.23 22.41 6.28
C LEU A 44 7.88 22.89 4.97
N LEU A 45 8.17 21.96 4.06
CA LEU A 45 8.72 22.19 2.71
C LEU A 45 7.64 21.92 1.66
N PHE A 46 6.68 22.84 1.57
CA PHE A 46 5.62 22.82 0.57
C PHE A 46 5.58 24.13 -0.21
N GLU A 47 5.30 24.03 -1.52
CA GLU A 47 5.06 25.20 -2.39
C GLU A 47 3.68 25.83 -2.17
N THR A 48 2.80 25.16 -1.42
CA THR A 48 1.43 25.60 -1.12
C THR A 48 1.09 25.35 0.35
N GLN A 49 0.17 26.15 0.90
CA GLN A 49 -0.29 26.02 2.28
C GLN A 49 -1.09 24.73 2.49
N ASN A 50 -0.68 23.89 3.45
CA ASN A 50 -1.46 22.73 3.88
C ASN A 50 -2.23 22.94 5.19
N VAL A 51 -3.28 22.12 5.32
CA VAL A 51 -4.18 22.09 6.47
C VAL A 51 -4.49 20.65 6.85
N ALA A 52 -4.45 20.36 8.14
CA ALA A 52 -4.97 19.15 8.77
C ALA A 52 -6.02 19.54 9.83
N LYS A 53 -7.24 18.99 9.71
CA LYS A 53 -8.33 19.25 10.66
C LYS A 53 -8.60 18.00 11.48
N TYR A 54 -8.77 18.17 12.79
CA TYR A 54 -8.96 17.10 13.73
C TYR A 54 -10.26 17.27 14.53
N SER A 55 -10.97 16.16 14.75
CA SER A 55 -11.95 16.06 15.83
C SER A 55 -11.20 15.82 17.13
N TYR A 56 -11.42 16.70 18.11
CA TYR A 56 -10.80 16.66 19.43
C TYR A 56 -11.88 16.45 20.50
N HIS A 57 -11.89 15.28 21.12
CA HIS A 57 -12.69 15.00 22.30
C HIS A 57 -11.87 15.31 23.56
N ASN A 58 -12.18 16.43 24.21
CA ASN A 58 -11.53 16.83 25.46
C ASN A 58 -12.16 16.11 26.65
N GLY A 59 -11.45 15.14 27.24
CA GLY A 59 -11.92 14.37 28.39
C GLY A 59 -12.25 15.18 29.65
N THR A 60 -11.83 16.44 29.73
CA THR A 60 -12.13 17.34 30.86
C THR A 60 -13.51 18.00 30.73
N MET A 61 -13.99 18.20 29.51
CA MET A 61 -15.25 18.91 29.21
C MET A 61 -16.29 18.05 28.50
N GLU A 62 -15.93 16.83 28.08
CA GLU A 62 -16.69 15.94 27.17
C GLU A 62 -17.11 16.62 25.85
N LYS A 63 -16.47 17.73 25.49
CA LYS A 63 -16.74 18.49 24.27
C LYS A 63 -15.92 17.97 23.10
N ASN A 64 -16.59 17.87 21.95
CA ASN A 64 -15.92 17.74 20.66
C ASN A 64 -15.63 19.15 20.12
N MET A 65 -14.37 19.41 19.81
CA MET A 65 -13.90 20.65 19.19
C MET A 65 -13.16 20.32 17.89
N THR A 66 -13.04 21.28 16.98
CA THR A 66 -12.17 21.12 15.82
C THR A 66 -10.82 21.75 16.14
N ILE A 67 -9.73 21.00 16.02
CA ILE A 67 -8.38 21.56 16.01
C ILE A 67 -7.94 21.66 14.56
N THR A 68 -7.62 22.88 14.12
CA THR A 68 -7.06 23.11 12.79
C THR A 68 -5.56 23.32 12.93
N VAL A 69 -4.78 22.57 12.17
CA VAL A 69 -3.34 22.68 12.10
C VAL A 69 -2.98 23.11 10.69
N THR A 70 -2.32 24.26 10.56
CA THR A 70 -2.15 24.95 9.29
C THR A 70 -0.73 25.46 9.13
N GLU A 71 -0.15 25.20 7.96
CA GLU A 71 1.07 25.88 7.52
C GLU A 71 0.77 27.35 7.19
N VAL A 72 1.65 28.24 7.59
CA VAL A 72 1.56 29.67 7.31
C VAL A 72 2.90 30.10 6.73
N HIS A 73 2.87 30.45 5.45
CA HIS A 73 4.06 30.65 4.64
C HIS A 73 4.48 32.15 4.65
N PRO A 74 5.58 32.54 5.32
CA PRO A 74 5.97 33.94 5.46
C PRO A 74 7.05 34.30 4.41
N ALA A 75 6.79 34.00 3.14
CA ALA A 75 7.65 34.26 1.98
C ALA A 75 9.08 33.65 1.98
N THR A 76 9.48 32.91 3.02
CA THR A 76 10.70 32.08 3.05
C THR A 76 10.36 30.61 2.81
N ASN A 77 11.33 29.80 2.38
CA ASN A 77 11.21 28.36 2.08
C ASN A 77 10.84 27.45 3.29
N TRP A 78 10.23 28.00 4.34
CA TRP A 78 9.84 27.33 5.57
C TRP A 78 8.46 27.84 5.98
N ALA A 79 7.53 26.94 6.25
CA ALA A 79 6.25 27.30 6.84
C ALA A 79 6.35 27.41 8.37
N ASN A 80 5.77 28.47 8.94
CA ASN A 80 5.36 28.44 10.34
C ASN A 80 4.13 27.52 10.46
N VAL A 81 3.83 27.04 11.66
CA VAL A 81 2.59 26.32 11.95
C VAL A 81 1.72 27.16 12.88
N SER A 82 0.47 27.39 12.48
CA SER A 82 -0.61 27.81 13.38
C SER A 82 -1.43 26.58 13.81
N ILE A 83 -1.64 26.43 15.11
CA ILE A 83 -2.59 25.49 15.69
C ILE A 83 -3.74 26.32 16.26
N GLU A 84 -4.92 26.18 15.67
CA GLU A 84 -6.14 26.88 16.09
C GLU A 84 -7.02 25.94 16.89
N THR A 85 -7.31 26.35 18.13
CA THR A 85 -8.28 25.72 19.03
C THR A 85 -9.32 26.78 19.45
N ASP A 86 -9.39 27.12 20.74
CA ASP A 86 -10.03 28.37 21.22
C ASP A 86 -9.06 29.58 21.11
N SER A 87 -7.77 29.31 20.85
CA SER A 87 -6.72 30.32 20.64
C SER A 87 -5.71 29.84 19.59
N THR A 88 -4.94 30.77 19.00
CA THR A 88 -3.94 30.47 17.98
C THR A 88 -2.56 30.30 18.62
N TYR A 89 -2.03 29.09 18.56
CA TYR A 89 -0.64 28.80 18.95
C TYR A 89 0.27 28.80 17.73
N TRP A 90 1.40 29.48 17.85
CA TRP A 90 2.39 29.61 16.77
C TRP A 90 3.63 28.79 17.09
N ILE A 91 3.98 27.90 16.18
CA ILE A 91 5.23 27.14 16.22
C ILE A 91 6.04 27.57 15.00
N GLN A 92 7.25 28.04 15.25
CA GLN A 92 8.27 28.15 14.21
C GLN A 92 9.12 26.88 14.28
N PRO A 93 9.18 26.04 13.23
CA PRO A 93 10.04 24.88 13.19
C PRO A 93 11.35 25.11 12.40
N THR A 94 12.25 24.13 12.45
CA THR A 94 13.49 24.05 11.65
C THR A 94 13.30 23.16 10.41
N LEU A 95 14.28 23.19 9.49
CA LEU A 95 14.39 22.30 8.32
C LEU A 95 14.37 20.79 8.61
N ASP A 96 14.60 20.40 9.87
CA ASP A 96 14.62 18.99 10.30
C ASP A 96 13.30 18.60 11.00
N GLY A 97 12.31 19.50 11.03
CA GLY A 97 11.01 19.32 11.70
C GLY A 97 10.98 19.64 13.20
N PHE A 98 12.10 20.07 13.80
CA PHE A 98 12.14 20.41 15.23
C PHE A 98 11.49 21.76 15.50
N ILE A 99 10.91 21.95 16.69
CA ILE A 99 10.50 23.27 17.19
C ILE A 99 11.78 24.14 17.33
N ASN A 100 11.76 25.37 16.81
CA ASN A 100 12.94 26.25 16.76
C ASN A 100 13.57 26.45 18.15
N ASN A 101 14.90 26.46 18.19
CA ASN A 101 15.73 26.45 19.41
C ASN A 101 15.55 25.20 20.31
N THR A 102 14.99 24.10 19.79
CA THR A 102 14.90 22.82 20.49
C THR A 102 15.39 21.66 19.61
N ASN A 103 15.50 20.46 20.19
CA ASN A 103 15.69 19.19 19.49
C ASN A 103 14.44 18.29 19.57
N ARG A 104 13.25 18.92 19.62
CA ARG A 104 11.96 18.23 19.84
C ARG A 104 11.00 18.45 18.70
N PHE A 105 10.29 17.40 18.34
CA PHE A 105 9.14 17.46 17.44
C PHE A 105 7.90 17.96 18.18
N THR A 106 6.91 18.45 17.44
CA THR A 106 5.57 18.67 17.97
C THR A 106 4.75 17.37 17.90
N ILE A 107 3.80 17.17 18.80
CA ILE A 107 2.94 15.97 18.81
C ILE A 107 2.13 15.77 17.51
N PHE A 108 1.99 16.80 16.67
CA PHE A 108 1.30 16.70 15.37
C PHE A 108 2.12 16.08 14.24
N TRP A 109 3.46 16.13 14.28
CA TRP A 109 4.33 15.49 13.27
C TRP A 109 5.61 14.93 13.87
N LEU A 110 6.00 13.73 13.43
CA LEU A 110 7.33 13.17 13.66
C LEU A 110 8.08 13.16 12.32
N HIS A 111 9.26 13.76 12.22
CA HIS A 111 10.03 13.70 10.96
C HIS A 111 10.58 12.29 10.74
N ILE A 112 10.30 11.70 9.56
CA ILE A 112 10.69 10.33 9.21
C ILE A 112 11.56 10.36 7.94
N PRO A 113 12.86 10.00 8.01
CA PRO A 113 13.79 10.14 6.88
C PRO A 113 13.42 9.35 5.62
N ASN A 114 13.89 9.84 4.46
CA ASN A 114 13.40 9.36 3.17
C ASN A 114 13.97 8.02 2.73
N VAL A 115 13.09 7.01 2.66
CA VAL A 115 13.37 5.68 2.11
C VAL A 115 13.95 5.73 0.69
N ILE A 116 13.58 6.76 -0.09
CA ILE A 116 14.08 6.98 -1.45
C ILE A 116 15.57 7.39 -1.44
N THR A 117 16.02 8.13 -0.42
CA THR A 117 17.42 8.57 -0.28
C THR A 117 18.26 7.65 0.61
N SER A 118 17.65 6.92 1.55
CA SER A 118 18.35 6.02 2.49
C SER A 118 18.48 4.57 2.00
N GLY A 119 17.63 4.14 1.06
CA GLY A 119 17.76 2.87 0.36
C GLY A 119 17.05 1.68 1.03
N VAL A 120 15.95 1.25 0.43
CA VAL A 120 15.24 -0.06 0.59
C VAL A 120 14.63 -0.35 1.98
N ILE A 121 15.16 0.18 3.07
CA ILE A 121 14.64 -0.03 4.43
C ILE A 121 13.49 0.95 4.70
N PHE A 122 12.32 0.42 5.04
CA PHE A 122 11.08 1.19 5.29
C PHE A 122 11.18 2.11 6.51
N GLY A 123 11.81 3.27 6.35
CA GLY A 123 11.79 4.39 7.30
C GLY A 123 12.27 4.02 8.70
N ALA A 124 11.57 4.52 9.71
CA ALA A 124 11.86 4.22 11.10
C ALA A 124 11.43 2.79 11.50
N GLU A 125 12.21 2.12 12.35
CA GLU A 125 11.95 0.76 12.82
C GLU A 125 11.26 0.73 14.20
N PRO A 126 10.60 -0.39 14.59
CA PRO A 126 10.17 -0.61 15.97
C PRO A 126 11.31 -0.38 16.97
N GLY A 127 11.05 0.39 18.03
CA GLY A 127 12.06 0.85 18.98
C GLY A 127 12.72 2.19 18.63
N THR A 128 12.45 2.77 17.45
CA THR A 128 12.90 4.15 17.14
C THR A 128 12.23 5.13 18.11
N THR A 129 13.02 6.07 18.65
CA THR A 129 12.56 7.06 19.62
C THR A 129 12.61 8.48 19.05
N PHE A 130 11.66 9.32 19.47
CA PHE A 130 11.59 10.74 19.14
C PHE A 130 11.35 11.56 20.41
N ASN A 131 12.07 12.66 20.56
CA ASN A 131 11.77 13.65 21.60
C ASN A 131 10.63 14.53 21.10
N VAL A 132 9.55 14.64 21.88
CA VAL A 132 8.32 15.35 21.49
C VAL A 132 7.94 16.36 22.58
N THR A 133 7.30 17.45 22.16
CA THR A 133 6.61 18.42 23.01
C THR A 133 5.14 18.48 22.62
N ASP A 134 4.26 18.58 23.61
CA ASP A 134 2.83 18.86 23.43
C ASP A 134 2.57 20.36 23.69
N PRO A 135 2.53 21.21 22.65
CA PRO A 135 2.52 22.66 22.78
C PRO A 135 1.19 23.22 23.33
N ILE A 136 0.12 22.41 23.31
CA ILE A 136 -1.24 22.81 23.69
C ILE A 136 -1.84 21.98 24.83
N GLY A 137 -1.23 20.85 25.21
CA GLY A 137 -1.67 20.01 26.32
C GLY A 137 -2.83 19.06 25.96
N LEU A 138 -2.66 18.28 24.89
CA LEU A 138 -3.58 17.21 24.48
C LEU A 138 -3.60 16.03 25.46
N ILE A 139 -2.43 15.51 25.84
CA ILE A 139 -2.29 14.30 26.69
C ILE A 139 -1.64 14.57 28.05
N GLY A 140 -1.39 15.84 28.37
CA GLY A 140 -0.84 16.28 29.65
C GLY A 140 -0.83 17.80 29.73
N PRO A 141 -0.05 18.39 30.66
CA PRO A 141 0.08 19.85 30.76
C PRO A 141 0.60 20.50 29.47
N GLN A 142 0.27 21.77 29.26
CA GLN A 142 0.80 22.53 28.14
C GLN A 142 2.34 22.60 28.19
N ASN A 143 2.99 22.41 27.03
CA ASN A 143 4.44 22.32 26.86
C ASN A 143 5.09 21.14 27.61
N ALA A 144 4.32 20.11 27.96
CA ALA A 144 4.87 18.86 28.48
C ALA A 144 5.73 18.15 27.42
N ASN A 145 6.71 17.40 27.92
CA ASN A 145 7.77 16.77 27.15
C ASN A 145 7.69 15.24 27.28
N TYR A 146 7.84 14.57 26.14
CA TYR A 146 7.63 13.13 26.02
C TYR A 146 8.68 12.47 25.14
N THR A 147 8.91 11.19 25.40
CA THR A 147 9.64 10.27 24.54
C THR A 147 8.60 9.43 23.82
N ALA A 148 8.54 9.56 22.50
CA ALA A 148 7.64 8.81 21.65
C ALA A 148 8.39 7.62 21.04
N ILE A 149 7.90 6.39 21.23
CA ILE A 149 8.56 5.16 20.78
C ILE A 149 7.67 4.44 19.76
N ILE A 150 8.23 4.06 18.60
CA ILE A 150 7.51 3.22 17.63
C ILE A 150 7.36 1.81 18.19
N ASP A 151 6.12 1.38 18.43
CA ASP A 151 5.82 0.01 18.86
C ASP A 151 5.85 -0.96 17.68
N ARG A 152 5.20 -0.59 16.57
CA ARG A 152 5.05 -1.43 15.37
C ARG A 152 4.64 -0.65 14.12
N LYS A 153 5.01 -1.21 12.97
CA LYS A 153 4.50 -0.85 11.64
C LYS A 153 3.13 -1.49 11.41
N ILE A 154 2.21 -0.78 10.78
CA ILE A 154 0.87 -1.26 10.40
C ILE A 154 0.47 -0.74 9.00
N VAL A 155 -0.55 -1.35 8.42
CA VAL A 155 -1.39 -0.71 7.40
C VAL A 155 -2.65 -0.22 8.09
N TYR A 156 -2.82 1.11 8.14
CA TYR A 156 -4.02 1.75 8.67
C TYR A 156 -5.06 1.94 7.55
N TRP A 157 -6.34 1.86 7.92
CA TRP A 157 -7.48 1.91 7.00
C TRP A 157 -8.54 2.85 7.56
N PRO A 158 -8.46 4.16 7.29
CA PRO A 158 -9.48 5.10 7.73
C PRO A 158 -10.78 4.87 6.95
N THR A 159 -11.88 4.68 7.68
CA THR A 159 -13.24 4.67 7.11
C THR A 159 -13.85 6.07 7.00
N MET A 160 -13.09 7.11 7.36
CA MET A 160 -13.52 8.51 7.32
C MET A 160 -13.45 9.07 5.89
N GLU A 161 -14.46 9.87 5.53
CA GLU A 161 -14.55 10.52 4.23
C GLU A 161 -13.33 11.41 3.97
N GLY A 162 -12.86 11.44 2.72
CA GLY A 162 -11.64 12.16 2.35
C GLY A 162 -10.32 11.52 2.80
N LEU A 163 -10.33 10.51 3.69
CA LEU A 163 -9.13 9.77 4.14
C LEU A 163 -9.09 8.30 3.67
N HIS A 164 -10.13 7.82 2.99
CA HIS A 164 -10.25 6.43 2.52
C HIS A 164 -9.01 5.89 1.79
N GLY A 165 -8.60 4.67 2.16
CA GLY A 165 -7.54 3.90 1.51
C GLY A 165 -6.70 3.12 2.52
N ALA A 166 -5.81 2.28 2.02
CA ALA A 166 -4.72 1.73 2.83
C ALA A 166 -3.66 2.82 3.04
N GLN A 167 -3.09 2.92 4.24
CA GLN A 167 -2.05 3.89 4.59
C GLN A 167 -0.95 3.17 5.35
N PHE A 168 0.30 3.37 4.99
CA PHE A 168 1.39 2.85 5.82
C PHE A 168 1.51 3.75 7.04
N SER A 169 1.57 3.15 8.23
CA SER A 169 1.52 3.91 9.46
C SER A 169 2.32 3.25 10.59
N PHE A 170 2.70 4.07 11.55
CA PHE A 170 3.35 3.65 12.78
C PHE A 170 2.36 3.74 13.94
N ILE A 171 2.36 2.72 14.81
CA ILE A 171 1.81 2.88 16.16
C ILE A 171 2.95 3.33 17.06
N VAL A 172 2.69 4.40 17.82
CA VAL A 172 3.65 5.06 18.69
C VAL A 172 3.07 5.15 20.11
N THR A 173 3.83 4.75 21.12
CA THR A 173 3.48 4.98 22.53
C THR A 173 4.27 6.17 23.07
N PHE A 174 3.58 7.06 23.80
CA PHE A 174 4.15 8.23 24.45
C PHE A 174 4.47 7.94 25.92
N TYR A 175 5.70 8.25 26.31
CA TYR A 175 6.19 8.16 27.68
C TYR A 175 6.54 9.55 28.20
N ASN A 176 6.17 9.86 29.44
CA ASN A 176 6.55 11.13 30.08
C ASN A 176 8.04 11.12 30.45
N ASP A 177 8.79 12.11 29.98
CA ASP A 177 10.26 12.17 30.17
C ASP A 177 10.69 12.20 31.63
N SER A 178 9.83 12.67 32.55
CA SER A 178 10.18 12.84 33.97
C SER A 178 10.07 11.56 34.81
N ASN A 179 9.22 10.60 34.40
CA ASN A 179 8.89 9.43 35.22
C ASN A 179 8.65 8.14 34.42
N ASN A 180 8.80 8.20 33.10
CA ASN A 180 8.58 7.10 32.15
C ASN A 180 7.16 6.47 32.21
N ALA A 181 6.17 7.21 32.72
CA ALA A 181 4.78 6.76 32.69
C ALA A 181 4.22 6.81 31.26
N VAL A 182 3.41 5.81 30.89
CA VAL A 182 2.70 5.81 29.60
C VAL A 182 1.60 6.87 29.63
N MET A 183 1.70 7.84 28.73
CA MET A 183 0.78 8.98 28.64
C MET A 183 -0.27 8.81 27.54
N GLY A 184 0.03 8.04 26.49
CA GLY A 184 -0.92 7.81 25.41
C GLY A 184 -0.34 6.98 24.27
N ARG A 185 -1.16 6.77 23.25
CA ARG A 185 -0.81 6.09 22.01
C ARG A 185 -1.29 6.89 20.82
N ALA A 186 -0.54 6.81 19.73
CA ALA A 186 -0.86 7.47 18.49
C ALA A 186 -0.68 6.57 17.27
N LYS A 187 -1.27 7.01 16.16
CA LYS A 187 -1.02 6.51 14.82
C LYS A 187 -0.49 7.66 13.96
N TYR A 188 0.64 7.45 13.31
CA TYR A 188 1.28 8.43 12.42
C TYR A 188 1.39 7.89 11.00
N ASP A 189 1.21 8.77 10.01
CA ASP A 189 1.52 8.50 8.62
C ASP A 189 3.00 8.18 8.43
N SER A 190 3.33 7.15 7.63
CA SER A 190 4.73 6.75 7.46
C SER A 190 5.51 7.53 6.40
N THR A 191 4.89 8.48 5.68
CA THR A 191 5.53 9.21 4.58
C THR A 191 5.81 10.68 4.88
N CYS A 192 4.91 11.35 5.60
CA CYS A 192 5.04 12.75 6.02
C CYS A 192 4.97 12.93 7.54
N GLY A 193 4.84 11.84 8.30
CA GLY A 193 4.87 11.89 9.76
C GLY A 193 3.64 12.52 10.42
N LEU A 194 2.58 12.84 9.68
CA LEU A 194 1.35 13.46 10.18
C LEU A 194 0.61 12.56 11.18
N LEU A 195 0.17 13.14 12.29
CA LEU A 195 -0.71 12.49 13.26
C LEU A 195 -2.08 12.15 12.66
N PHE A 196 -2.52 10.90 12.80
CA PHE A 196 -3.87 10.44 12.41
C PHE A 196 -4.81 10.25 13.60
N ILE A 197 -4.33 9.60 14.66
CA ILE A 197 -5.09 9.34 15.88
C ILE A 197 -4.16 9.54 17.08
N LEU A 198 -4.64 10.20 18.13
CA LEU A 198 -4.01 10.24 19.46
C LEU A 198 -5.05 9.86 20.51
N GLU A 199 -4.71 8.96 21.42
CA GLU A 199 -5.59 8.45 22.48
C GLU A 199 -4.78 8.30 23.78
N GLY A 200 -5.19 8.96 24.85
CA GLY A 200 -4.46 8.95 26.12
C GLY A 200 -4.76 10.14 27.02
N GLY A 201 -3.88 10.44 27.95
CA GLY A 201 -4.05 11.50 28.94
C GLY A 201 -4.89 11.08 30.15
N SER A 202 -4.89 11.94 31.16
CA SER A 202 -5.80 11.89 32.30
C SER A 202 -6.26 13.33 32.59
N PRO A 203 -7.54 13.69 32.33
CA PRO A 203 -8.62 12.83 31.81
C PRO A 203 -8.38 12.31 30.38
N TYR A 204 -9.13 11.30 29.96
CA TYR A 204 -8.92 10.60 28.69
C TYR A 204 -9.33 11.46 27.49
N THR A 205 -8.36 11.74 26.63
CA THR A 205 -8.45 12.58 25.45
C THR A 205 -8.36 11.73 24.18
N GLN A 206 -9.11 12.12 23.14
CA GLN A 206 -9.02 11.51 21.81
C GLN A 206 -8.95 12.57 20.72
N LEU A 207 -7.94 12.49 19.86
CA LEU A 207 -7.80 13.27 18.63
C LEU A 207 -7.91 12.34 17.42
N LYS A 208 -8.68 12.72 16.40
CA LYS A 208 -8.84 11.98 15.14
C LYS A 208 -8.79 12.93 13.95
N LEU A 209 -7.90 12.67 12.99
CA LEU A 209 -7.84 13.43 11.74
C LEU A 209 -9.14 13.23 10.95
N LEU A 210 -9.76 14.34 10.53
CA LEU A 210 -10.98 14.37 9.72
C LEU A 210 -10.65 14.62 8.25
N GLU A 211 -9.85 15.66 8.00
CA GLU A 211 -9.53 16.16 6.67
C GLU A 211 -8.05 16.54 6.63
N THR A 212 -7.39 16.31 5.51
CA THR A 212 -6.03 16.80 5.30
C THR A 212 -5.73 17.05 3.82
N THR A 213 -5.06 18.18 3.54
CA THR A 213 -4.45 18.45 2.23
C THR A 213 -3.04 17.88 2.15
N TYR A 214 -2.43 17.51 3.28
CA TYR A 214 -1.10 16.91 3.34
C TYR A 214 -1.05 15.66 2.45
N LEU A 215 0.08 15.52 1.77
CA LEU A 215 0.39 14.39 0.91
C LEU A 215 0.81 13.17 1.74
N ILE A 216 -0.18 12.58 2.42
CA ILE A 216 -0.06 11.36 3.24
C ILE A 216 0.09 10.10 2.36
N SER A 217 0.43 8.96 2.98
CA SER A 217 0.69 7.66 2.35
C SER A 217 -0.56 6.96 1.79
N ARG A 218 -1.38 7.66 1.00
CA ARG A 218 -2.56 7.07 0.38
C ARG A 218 -2.12 5.98 -0.59
N ASN A 219 -2.51 4.74 -0.32
CA ASN A 219 -2.37 3.67 -1.28
C ASN A 219 -3.18 4.00 -2.55
N ARG A 220 -2.45 4.46 -3.58
CA ARG A 220 -2.45 4.12 -5.02
C ARG A 220 -3.72 3.55 -5.68
N MET A 221 -4.91 3.81 -5.15
CA MET A 221 -6.21 3.78 -5.86
C MET A 221 -6.10 4.52 -7.20
N THR A 222 -5.30 5.60 -7.24
CA THR A 222 -4.96 6.38 -8.42
C THR A 222 -4.16 5.62 -9.46
N VAL A 223 -3.27 4.70 -9.08
CA VAL A 223 -2.41 3.94 -10.01
C VAL A 223 -3.16 2.76 -10.63
N ILE A 224 -4.21 2.25 -10.01
CA ILE A 224 -4.92 1.06 -10.48
C ILE A 224 -5.62 1.26 -11.83
N PRO A 225 -6.33 2.37 -12.11
CA PRO A 225 -6.80 2.68 -13.45
C PRO A 225 -5.67 2.68 -14.49
N TRP A 226 -4.48 3.20 -14.15
CA TRP A 226 -3.30 3.16 -15.02
C TRP A 226 -2.74 1.75 -15.19
N ALA A 227 -2.67 0.94 -14.12
CA ALA A 227 -2.21 -0.45 -14.18
C ALA A 227 -3.15 -1.30 -15.03
N ILE A 228 -4.47 -1.24 -14.80
CA ILE A 228 -5.50 -1.89 -15.63
C ILE A 228 -5.34 -1.42 -17.08
N GLY A 229 -5.30 -0.11 -17.32
CA GLY A 229 -5.17 0.47 -18.65
C GLY A 229 -3.90 0.03 -19.38
N LEU A 230 -2.77 -0.08 -18.67
CA LEU A 230 -1.49 -0.45 -19.25
C LEU A 230 -1.38 -1.97 -19.49
N PHE A 231 -1.82 -2.83 -18.56
CA PHE A 231 -1.88 -4.28 -18.80
C PHE A 231 -2.83 -4.64 -19.96
N VAL A 232 -4.03 -4.05 -20.00
CA VAL A 232 -4.99 -4.25 -21.11
C VAL A 232 -4.44 -3.67 -22.42
N GLY A 233 -3.89 -2.45 -22.38
CA GLY A 233 -3.30 -1.78 -23.53
C GLY A 233 -2.12 -2.56 -24.13
N VAL A 234 -1.23 -3.09 -23.28
CA VAL A 234 -0.11 -3.94 -23.69
C VAL A 234 -0.59 -5.23 -24.36
N ALA A 235 -1.58 -5.92 -23.79
CA ALA A 235 -2.15 -7.13 -24.41
C ALA A 235 -2.81 -6.82 -25.77
N ALA A 236 -3.56 -5.71 -25.87
CA ALA A 236 -4.22 -5.28 -27.11
C ALA A 236 -3.21 -4.85 -28.19
N VAL A 237 -2.19 -4.06 -27.84
CA VAL A 237 -1.12 -3.64 -28.75
C VAL A 237 -0.31 -4.84 -29.23
N ALA A 238 0.02 -5.78 -28.34
CA ALA A 238 0.70 -7.03 -28.72
C ALA A 238 -0.14 -7.85 -29.71
N TYR A 239 -1.44 -8.03 -29.46
CA TYR A 239 -2.37 -8.70 -30.39
C TYR A 239 -2.39 -8.01 -31.77
N LEU A 240 -2.52 -6.68 -31.80
CA LEU A 240 -2.54 -5.90 -33.04
C LEU A 240 -1.22 -6.00 -33.82
N LEU A 241 -0.07 -5.94 -33.14
CA LEU A 241 1.26 -6.09 -33.76
C LEU A 241 1.46 -7.51 -34.32
N MET A 242 1.11 -8.54 -33.54
CA MET A 242 1.18 -9.94 -33.98
C MET A 242 0.31 -10.20 -35.22
N LYS A 243 -0.92 -9.69 -35.24
CA LYS A 243 -1.89 -9.90 -36.32
C LYS A 243 -1.60 -9.06 -37.56
N LYS A 244 -1.34 -7.75 -37.41
CA LYS A 244 -1.19 -6.82 -38.55
C LYS A 244 0.24 -6.73 -39.09
N ARG A 245 1.26 -6.73 -38.21
CA ARG A 245 2.66 -6.45 -38.59
C ARG A 245 3.51 -7.71 -38.72
N TRP A 246 3.46 -8.60 -37.74
CA TRP A 246 4.27 -9.82 -37.74
C TRP A 246 3.61 -11.02 -38.42
N LYS A 247 2.30 -10.93 -38.70
CA LYS A 247 1.50 -11.94 -39.41
C LYS A 247 1.70 -13.36 -38.85
N LEU A 248 1.70 -13.47 -37.51
CA LEU A 248 1.80 -14.76 -36.85
C LEU A 248 0.52 -15.58 -37.07
N GLU A 249 0.66 -16.90 -37.03
CA GLU A 249 -0.48 -17.83 -37.02
C GLU A 249 -1.48 -17.47 -35.90
N GLU A 250 -2.76 -17.67 -36.18
CA GLU A 250 -3.84 -17.28 -35.27
C GLU A 250 -3.74 -17.99 -33.91
N GLU A 251 -3.43 -19.29 -33.90
CA GLU A 251 -3.26 -20.06 -32.66
C GLU A 251 -2.14 -19.48 -31.79
N LYS A 252 -0.98 -19.16 -32.38
CA LYS A 252 0.17 -18.54 -31.68
C LYS A 252 -0.18 -17.15 -31.18
N THR A 253 -0.87 -16.34 -31.98
CA THR A 253 -1.32 -15.00 -31.61
C THR A 253 -2.27 -15.06 -30.41
N ARG A 254 -3.22 -16.00 -30.43
CA ARG A 254 -4.17 -16.27 -29.35
C ARG A 254 -3.49 -16.76 -28.07
N GLU A 255 -2.56 -17.71 -28.18
CA GLU A 255 -1.80 -18.29 -27.07
C GLU A 255 -0.93 -17.22 -26.36
N ILE A 256 -0.22 -16.38 -27.13
CA ILE A 256 0.58 -15.26 -26.59
C ILE A 256 -0.32 -14.20 -25.93
N THR A 257 -1.44 -13.84 -26.57
CA THR A 257 -2.35 -12.81 -26.04
C THR A 257 -3.01 -13.26 -24.73
N LEU A 258 -3.41 -14.54 -24.63
CA LEU A 258 -3.95 -15.09 -23.39
C LEU A 258 -2.90 -15.12 -22.28
N LEU A 259 -1.65 -15.52 -22.56
CA LEU A 259 -0.57 -15.50 -21.57
C LEU A 259 -0.21 -14.08 -21.10
N LEU A 260 -0.35 -13.06 -21.97
CA LEU A 260 -0.20 -11.65 -21.58
C LEU A 260 -1.39 -11.19 -20.71
N ALA A 261 -2.62 -11.54 -21.08
CA ALA A 261 -3.82 -11.15 -20.35
C ALA A 261 -3.89 -11.80 -18.96
N THR A 262 -3.63 -13.11 -18.85
CA THR A 262 -3.57 -13.79 -17.55
C THR A 262 -2.37 -13.34 -16.72
N GLY A 263 -1.23 -13.09 -17.36
CA GLY A 263 -0.06 -12.50 -16.70
C GLY A 263 -0.39 -11.15 -16.09
N GLY A 264 -1.06 -10.28 -16.84
CA GLY A 264 -1.53 -8.99 -16.31
C GLY A 264 -2.52 -9.14 -15.17
N ALA A 265 -3.45 -10.10 -15.25
CA ALA A 265 -4.41 -10.36 -14.18
C ALA A 265 -3.75 -10.84 -12.88
N VAL A 266 -2.81 -11.80 -12.93
CA VAL A 266 -2.12 -12.30 -11.72
C VAL A 266 -1.26 -11.22 -11.09
N PHE A 267 -0.48 -10.48 -11.89
CA PHE A 267 0.33 -9.38 -11.36
C PHE A 267 -0.52 -8.23 -10.82
N LEU A 268 -1.69 -7.96 -11.42
CA LEU A 268 -2.59 -6.94 -10.91
C LEU A 268 -3.18 -7.34 -9.55
N VAL A 269 -3.60 -8.59 -9.38
CA VAL A 269 -4.15 -9.07 -8.11
C VAL A 269 -3.07 -9.13 -7.01
N ASP A 270 -1.98 -9.86 -7.25
CA ASP A 270 -0.93 -10.13 -6.25
C ASP A 270 -0.20 -8.84 -5.81
N ILE A 271 0.02 -7.87 -6.72
CA ILE A 271 0.81 -6.65 -6.41
C ILE A 271 -0.08 -5.43 -6.06
N PHE A 272 -1.29 -5.32 -6.62
CA PHE A 272 -2.09 -4.09 -6.52
C PHE A 272 -3.44 -4.24 -5.82
N VAL A 273 -3.99 -5.46 -5.67
CA VAL A 273 -5.32 -5.64 -5.08
C VAL A 273 -5.32 -6.35 -3.72
N ASP A 274 -4.59 -7.45 -3.53
CA ASP A 274 -4.69 -8.30 -2.32
C ASP A 274 -4.53 -7.54 -0.99
N VAL A 275 -3.30 -7.18 -0.64
CA VAL A 275 -2.95 -6.42 0.59
C VAL A 275 -3.61 -5.03 0.61
N TRP A 276 -4.04 -4.55 -0.55
CA TRP A 276 -4.40 -3.17 -0.83
C TRP A 276 -5.90 -2.86 -0.86
N PHE A 277 -6.75 -3.89 -0.93
CA PHE A 277 -8.21 -3.82 -0.87
C PHE A 277 -8.81 -4.71 0.22
N TYR A 278 -7.97 -5.31 1.06
CA TYR A 278 -8.40 -6.13 2.19
C TYR A 278 -9.50 -5.44 3.04
N ALA A 279 -9.41 -4.14 3.32
CA ALA A 279 -10.46 -3.45 4.08
C ALA A 279 -11.79 -3.21 3.33
N ILE A 280 -11.80 -3.30 2.00
CA ILE A 280 -13.00 -3.12 1.16
C ILE A 280 -13.69 -4.47 0.93
N PHE A 281 -12.92 -5.51 0.59
CA PHE A 281 -13.44 -6.83 0.26
C PHE A 281 -13.46 -7.81 1.45
N GLY A 282 -12.74 -7.50 2.52
CA GLY A 282 -12.49 -8.39 3.64
C GLY A 282 -11.66 -9.62 3.24
N PHE A 283 -11.35 -10.45 4.23
CA PHE A 283 -10.70 -11.75 4.05
C PHE A 283 -11.39 -12.59 2.96
N MET A 284 -12.70 -12.80 3.08
CA MET A 284 -13.45 -13.64 2.16
C MET A 284 -13.42 -13.10 0.72
N GLY A 285 -13.47 -11.78 0.54
CA GLY A 285 -13.41 -11.19 -0.79
C GLY A 285 -12.02 -11.29 -1.44
N SER A 286 -10.93 -11.21 -0.67
CA SER A 286 -9.58 -11.54 -1.20
C SER A 286 -9.49 -13.01 -1.63
N ILE A 287 -9.96 -13.94 -0.79
CA ILE A 287 -10.02 -15.38 -1.14
C ILE A 287 -10.84 -15.63 -2.41
N LEU A 288 -12.02 -15.01 -2.55
CA LEU A 288 -12.86 -15.11 -3.74
C LEU A 288 -12.18 -14.52 -4.99
N LEU A 289 -11.43 -13.43 -4.85
CA LEU A 289 -10.65 -12.82 -5.94
C LEU A 289 -9.54 -13.75 -6.42
N HIS A 290 -8.70 -14.26 -5.52
CA HIS A 290 -7.62 -15.20 -5.86
C HIS A 290 -8.17 -16.48 -6.48
N MET A 291 -9.26 -17.03 -5.93
CA MET A 291 -9.94 -18.19 -6.50
C MET A 291 -10.51 -17.90 -7.90
N GLY A 292 -11.08 -16.71 -8.13
CA GLY A 292 -11.56 -16.28 -9.44
C GLY A 292 -10.45 -16.25 -10.50
N VAL A 293 -9.28 -15.70 -10.15
CA VAL A 293 -8.13 -15.70 -11.07
C VAL A 293 -7.58 -17.12 -11.27
N ALA A 294 -7.46 -17.94 -10.22
CA ALA A 294 -7.01 -19.32 -10.32
C ALA A 294 -7.92 -20.17 -11.24
N LEU A 295 -9.24 -19.99 -11.14
CA LEU A 295 -10.22 -20.60 -12.05
C LEU A 295 -10.05 -20.07 -13.48
N GLY A 296 -9.78 -18.78 -13.67
CA GLY A 296 -9.43 -18.19 -14.98
C GLY A 296 -8.18 -18.82 -15.60
N LEU A 297 -7.13 -19.03 -14.80
CA LEU A 297 -5.92 -19.77 -15.24
C LEU A 297 -6.26 -21.20 -15.63
N ALA A 298 -7.11 -21.90 -14.87
CA ALA A 298 -7.52 -23.27 -15.16
C ALA A 298 -8.32 -23.36 -16.48
N VAL A 299 -9.21 -22.41 -16.75
CA VAL A 299 -9.93 -22.28 -18.04
C VAL A 299 -8.95 -22.05 -19.19
N VAL A 300 -7.92 -21.22 -19.01
CA VAL A 300 -6.88 -21.02 -20.05
C VAL A 300 -6.02 -22.27 -20.23
N CYS A 301 -5.67 -23.00 -19.17
CA CYS A 301 -5.00 -24.29 -19.29
C CYS A 301 -5.84 -25.27 -20.12
N PHE A 302 -7.12 -25.46 -19.78
CA PHE A 302 -8.03 -26.32 -20.51
C PHE A 302 -8.13 -25.92 -22.00
N TYR A 303 -8.38 -24.63 -22.28
CA TYR A 303 -8.53 -24.12 -23.65
C TYR A 303 -7.25 -24.19 -24.49
N GLN A 304 -6.07 -24.04 -23.88
CA GLN A 304 -4.77 -24.19 -24.56
C GLN A 304 -4.20 -25.62 -24.51
N LYS A 305 -4.93 -26.57 -23.90
CA LYS A 305 -4.48 -27.97 -23.70
C LYS A 305 -3.14 -28.06 -22.95
N TYR A 306 -2.97 -27.17 -21.97
CA TYR A 306 -1.97 -27.29 -20.92
C TYR A 306 -2.54 -28.12 -19.76
N ARG A 307 -1.65 -28.75 -18.99
CA ARG A 307 -2.00 -29.53 -17.81
C ARG A 307 -2.68 -28.64 -16.76
N LEU A 308 -3.75 -29.11 -16.13
CA LEU A 308 -4.42 -28.40 -15.04
C LEU A 308 -3.53 -28.31 -13.79
N LYS A 309 -2.57 -29.25 -13.62
CA LYS A 309 -1.51 -29.17 -12.59
C LYS A 309 -0.67 -27.88 -12.64
N CYS A 310 -0.75 -27.06 -13.70
CA CYS A 310 -0.16 -25.72 -13.73
C CYS A 310 -0.74 -24.76 -12.68
N VAL A 311 -2.00 -24.91 -12.25
CA VAL A 311 -2.64 -24.00 -11.27
C VAL A 311 -2.52 -24.46 -9.83
N THR A 312 -1.83 -25.58 -9.58
CA THR A 312 -1.62 -26.12 -8.24
C THR A 312 -0.97 -25.13 -7.26
N PRO A 313 0.02 -24.29 -7.63
CA PRO A 313 0.59 -23.30 -6.70
C PRO A 313 -0.45 -22.30 -6.16
N ALA A 314 -1.36 -21.80 -7.01
CA ALA A 314 -2.42 -20.89 -6.59
C ALA A 314 -3.45 -21.56 -5.67
N ILE A 315 -3.77 -22.83 -5.92
CA ILE A 315 -4.68 -23.61 -5.05
C ILE A 315 -4.04 -23.85 -3.68
N ILE A 316 -2.74 -24.18 -3.64
CA ILE A 316 -1.97 -24.36 -2.40
C ILE A 316 -1.89 -23.05 -1.61
N GLU A 317 -1.64 -21.92 -2.29
CA GLU A 317 -1.63 -20.58 -1.68
C GLU A 317 -2.96 -20.26 -0.99
N ILE A 318 -4.09 -20.42 -1.69
CA ILE A 318 -5.43 -20.18 -1.13
C ILE A 318 -5.67 -21.08 0.09
N ALA A 319 -5.33 -22.37 0.00
CA ALA A 319 -5.49 -23.32 1.11
C ALA A 319 -4.59 -22.97 2.32
N PHE A 320 -3.35 -22.52 2.06
CA PHE A 320 -2.41 -22.08 3.09
C PHE A 320 -2.89 -20.81 3.80
N ILE A 321 -3.34 -19.79 3.06
CA ILE A 321 -3.88 -18.55 3.62
C ILE A 321 -5.06 -18.86 4.55
N ILE A 322 -6.03 -19.65 4.09
CA ILE A 322 -7.19 -20.06 4.89
C ILE A 322 -6.75 -20.80 6.16
N SER A 323 -5.82 -21.75 6.05
CA SER A 323 -5.32 -22.53 7.19
C SER A 323 -4.59 -21.65 8.22
N MET A 324 -3.79 -20.69 7.76
CA MET A 324 -3.07 -19.77 8.62
C MET A 324 -4.00 -18.79 9.34
N VAL A 325 -5.05 -18.27 8.68
CA VAL A 325 -6.06 -17.44 9.36
C VAL A 325 -6.77 -18.22 10.47
N PHE A 326 -7.16 -19.47 10.22
CA PHE A 326 -7.79 -20.31 11.26
C PHE A 326 -6.84 -20.63 12.42
N LEU A 327 -5.53 -20.77 12.17
CA LEU A 327 -4.55 -21.14 13.19
C LEU A 327 -4.02 -19.96 14.01
N VAL A 328 -3.81 -18.80 13.38
CA VAL A 328 -3.30 -17.58 14.03
C VAL A 328 -4.43 -16.77 14.66
N GLY A 329 -5.65 -16.86 14.12
CA GLY A 329 -6.78 -16.00 14.50
C GLY A 329 -6.68 -14.56 13.98
N ASP A 330 -5.56 -14.22 13.31
CA ASP A 330 -5.37 -12.96 12.61
C ASP A 330 -5.63 -13.15 11.11
N THR A 331 -6.59 -12.40 10.60
CA THR A 331 -7.01 -12.42 9.20
C THR A 331 -6.07 -11.67 8.25
N PHE A 332 -5.09 -10.93 8.79
CA PHE A 332 -4.21 -10.03 8.02
C PHE A 332 -2.81 -10.61 7.77
N VAL A 333 -2.20 -11.25 8.77
CA VAL A 333 -0.82 -11.78 8.70
C VAL A 333 -0.55 -12.68 7.48
N PRO A 334 -1.46 -13.59 7.06
CA PRO A 334 -1.16 -14.51 5.97
C PRO A 334 -0.98 -13.83 4.61
N HIS A 335 -1.70 -12.75 4.33
CA HIS A 335 -1.64 -12.00 3.06
C HIS A 335 -0.26 -11.35 2.80
N LEU A 336 0.51 -11.06 3.86
CA LEU A 336 1.89 -10.57 3.70
C LEU A 336 2.92 -11.67 3.39
N THR A 337 2.51 -12.96 3.49
CA THR A 337 3.41 -14.12 3.38
C THR A 337 3.10 -15.04 2.19
N ALA A 338 1.90 -14.95 1.64
CA ALA A 338 1.40 -15.81 0.57
C ALA A 338 0.88 -14.94 -0.59
N ALA A 339 1.80 -14.50 -1.46
CA ALA A 339 1.55 -13.47 -2.48
C ALA A 339 2.20 -13.79 -3.85
N TRP A 340 2.30 -15.08 -4.21
CA TRP A 340 3.03 -15.50 -5.43
C TRP A 340 2.48 -16.78 -6.10
N GLY A 341 1.53 -17.49 -5.53
CA GLY A 341 0.98 -18.73 -6.08
C GLY A 341 0.28 -18.53 -7.43
N LEU A 342 -0.43 -17.42 -7.60
CA LEU A 342 -0.96 -17.00 -8.91
C LEU A 342 0.15 -16.68 -9.92
N ILE A 343 1.14 -15.85 -9.56
CA ILE A 343 2.32 -15.57 -10.42
C ILE A 343 3.11 -16.84 -10.78
N PHE A 344 3.35 -17.75 -9.83
CA PHE A 344 4.04 -19.03 -10.08
C PHE A 344 3.23 -19.94 -11.00
N SER A 345 1.92 -20.03 -10.81
CA SER A 345 1.02 -20.80 -11.69
C SER A 345 1.11 -20.28 -13.13
N TRP A 346 1.06 -18.96 -13.31
CA TRP A 346 1.25 -18.32 -14.61
C TRP A 346 2.65 -18.58 -15.21
N ALA A 347 3.71 -18.49 -14.41
CA ALA A 347 5.07 -18.76 -14.86
C ALA A 347 5.26 -20.22 -15.32
N ILE A 348 4.60 -21.17 -14.66
CA ILE A 348 4.56 -22.58 -15.07
C ILE A 348 3.80 -22.74 -16.40
N MET A 349 2.67 -22.05 -16.61
CA MET A 349 1.97 -22.03 -17.90
C MET A 349 2.86 -21.48 -19.03
N LEU A 350 3.57 -20.36 -18.77
CA LEU A 350 4.51 -19.77 -19.71
C LEU A 350 5.65 -20.74 -20.07
N TYR A 351 6.20 -21.46 -19.08
CA TYR A 351 7.19 -22.50 -19.30
C TYR A 351 6.64 -23.66 -20.16
N ILE A 352 5.47 -24.20 -19.78
CA ILE A 352 4.82 -25.35 -20.43
C ILE A 352 4.37 -25.06 -21.87
N SER A 353 4.12 -23.80 -22.25
CA SER A 353 3.80 -23.40 -23.63
C SER A 353 4.82 -23.84 -24.70
N ALA A 354 6.05 -24.20 -24.30
CA ALA A 354 7.08 -24.72 -25.21
C ALA A 354 6.97 -26.23 -25.50
N TYR A 355 6.19 -26.97 -24.71
CA TYR A 355 6.07 -28.43 -24.79
C TYR A 355 4.86 -28.86 -25.64
N PRO A 356 4.80 -30.14 -26.08
CA PRO A 356 3.62 -30.66 -26.77
C PRO A 356 2.35 -30.49 -25.94
N LYS A 357 1.29 -29.98 -26.59
CA LYS A 357 -0.06 -29.88 -26.01
C LYS A 357 -0.61 -31.28 -25.75
N GLN A 358 -1.49 -31.42 -24.74
CA GLN A 358 -2.07 -32.73 -24.42
C GLN A 358 -2.92 -33.29 -25.57
N PRO A 359 -2.86 -34.60 -25.83
CA PRO A 359 -3.72 -35.24 -26.82
C PRO A 359 -5.20 -35.22 -26.37
N GLU A 360 -6.11 -35.18 -27.33
CA GLU A 360 -7.56 -35.22 -27.09
C GLU A 360 -8.03 -36.64 -26.70
N THR A 361 -7.69 -37.07 -25.49
CA THR A 361 -8.03 -38.40 -25.00
C THR A 361 -8.68 -38.34 -23.61
N LYS A 362 -10.02 -38.41 -23.61
CA LYS A 362 -11.01 -38.69 -22.52
C LYS A 362 -12.13 -37.65 -22.48
N ASN A 363 -13.28 -38.06 -21.95
CA ASN A 363 -14.43 -37.19 -21.67
C ASN A 363 -14.06 -36.10 -20.66
N THR A 364 -14.57 -34.88 -20.84
CA THR A 364 -14.11 -33.63 -20.17
C THR A 364 -13.98 -33.75 -18.65
N VAL A 365 -14.99 -34.31 -17.98
CA VAL A 365 -15.01 -34.49 -16.51
C VAL A 365 -13.96 -35.51 -16.05
N GLY A 366 -13.74 -36.58 -16.81
CA GLY A 366 -12.77 -37.61 -16.50
C GLY A 366 -11.31 -37.17 -16.64
N GLN A 367 -11.04 -36.18 -17.50
CA GLN A 367 -9.71 -35.54 -17.57
C GLN A 367 -9.42 -34.76 -16.29
N ILE A 368 -10.34 -33.86 -15.89
CA ILE A 368 -10.21 -33.02 -14.69
C ILE A 368 -9.94 -33.88 -13.45
N ILE A 369 -10.78 -34.90 -13.20
CA ILE A 369 -10.61 -35.79 -12.03
C ILE A 369 -9.25 -36.51 -12.06
N SER A 370 -8.82 -37.00 -13.24
CA SER A 370 -7.53 -37.71 -13.37
C SER A 370 -6.28 -36.81 -13.33
N GLU A 371 -6.45 -35.49 -13.24
CA GLU A 371 -5.35 -34.53 -13.08
C GLU A 371 -5.26 -33.91 -11.68
N PHE A 372 -6.23 -34.16 -10.79
CA PHE A 372 -6.17 -33.72 -9.39
C PHE A 372 -6.10 -34.87 -8.38
N LEU A 373 -6.35 -36.10 -8.83
CA LEU A 373 -5.89 -37.34 -8.19
C LEU A 373 -4.47 -37.73 -8.68
#